data_AF-A0A7K2JZG4-F1
#
_entry.id   AF-A0A7K2JZG4-F1
#
_cell.length_a   1.000
_cell.length_b   1.000
_cell.length_c   1.000
_cell.angle_alpha   90.00
_cell.angle_beta   90.00
_cell.angle_gamma   90.00
#
_symmetry.space_group_name_H-M   'P 1'
#
loop_
_entity.id
_entity.type
_entity.pdbx_description
1 polymer ?
#
loop_
_entity_poly.entity_id
_entity_poly.type
_entity_poly.pdbx_seq_one_letter_code
_entity_poly.pdbx_strand_id
1 'polypeptide(L)' 'VVRAELPGDRSLVGEAVAVDGDGRLVLATETGVQEPVGAGDIVHLRLA' A
#
# COMPACT_ATOMS: atom_id res chain seq x y z
N VAL A 1 7.15 -0.26 6.78
CA VAL A 1 6.59 0.30 5.52
C VAL A 1 6.66 -0.74 4.41
N VAL A 2 5.72 -0.66 3.48
CA VAL A 2 5.64 -1.51 2.29
C VAL A 2 5.62 -0.63 1.04
N ARG A 3 5.97 -1.22 -0.11
CA ARG A 3 5.72 -0.66 -1.43
C ARG A 3 4.68 -1.51 -2.16
N ALA A 4 3.65 -0.89 -2.68
CA ALA A 4 2.71 -1.49 -3.62
C ALA A 4 3.11 -1.11 -5.05
N GLU A 5 3.28 -2.11 -5.91
CA GLU A 5 3.39 -1.93 -7.37
C GLU A 5 1.98 -2.09 -7.96
N LEU A 6 1.49 -1.05 -8.65
CA LEU A 6 0.13 -0.93 -9.15
C LEU A 6 0.10 -0.96 -10.68
N PRO A 7 -1.04 -1.32 -11.29
CA PRO A 7 -1.21 -1.23 -12.73
C PRO A 7 -0.87 0.16 -13.29
N GLY A 8 -0.22 0.18 -14.45
CA GLY A 8 0.20 1.39 -15.15
C GLY A 8 1.51 1.98 -14.64
N ASP A 9 2.46 1.13 -14.23
CA ASP A 9 3.80 1.53 -13.76
C ASP A 9 3.79 2.54 -12.61
N ARG A 10 2.77 2.44 -11.74
CA ARG A 10 2.64 3.29 -10.56
C ARG A 10 3.09 2.52 -9.33
N SER A 11 3.76 3.22 -8.41
CA SER A 11 4.09 2.66 -7.10
C SER A 11 3.59 3.57 -5.98
N LEU A 12 3.28 2.96 -4.84
CA LEU A 12 2.84 3.64 -3.64
C LEU A 12 3.62 3.09 -2.43
N VAL A 13 4.16 3.96 -1.60
CA VAL A 13 4.83 3.57 -0.35
C VAL A 13 4.02 4.07 0.84
N GLY A 14 3.87 3.21 1.84
CA GLY A 14 3.13 3.55 3.05
C GLY A 14 3.22 2.47 4.13
N GLU A 15 2.53 2.69 5.22
CA GLU A 15 2.31 1.69 6.26
C GLU A 15 1.04 0.89 5.95
N ALA A 16 1.14 -0.43 5.97
CA ALA A 16 -0.02 -1.31 5.84
C ALA A 16 -0.76 -1.37 7.17
N VAL A 17 -1.94 -0.76 7.25
CA VAL A 17 -2.64 -0.52 8.54
C VAL A 17 -3.90 -1.34 8.72
N ALA A 18 -4.55 -1.77 7.63
CA ALA A 18 -5.78 -2.55 7.70
C ALA A 18 -6.02 -3.34 6.41
N VAL A 19 -6.95 -4.29 6.49
CA VAL A 19 -7.66 -4.84 5.34
C VAL A 19 -9.12 -4.43 5.48
N ASP A 20 -9.71 -3.83 4.45
CA ASP A 20 -11.09 -3.33 4.48
C ASP A 20 -12.13 -4.45 4.25
N GLY A 21 -13.42 -4.08 4.29
CA GLY A 21 -14.53 -5.02 4.10
C GLY A 21 -14.64 -5.64 2.71
N ASP A 22 -13.98 -5.05 1.70
CA ASP A 22 -13.90 -5.56 0.34
C ASP A 22 -12.65 -6.45 0.12
N GLY A 23 -11.82 -6.62 1.17
CA GLY A 23 -10.59 -7.39 1.11
C GLY A 23 -9.38 -6.63 0.55
N ARG A 24 -9.46 -5.30 0.45
CA ARG A 24 -8.35 -4.46 -0.05
C ARG A 24 -7.39 -4.10 1.07
N LEU A 25 -6.10 -4.03 0.77
CA LEU A 25 -5.10 -3.57 1.73
C LEU A 25 -5.13 -2.04 1.82
N VAL A 26 -5.28 -1.49 3.02
CA VAL A 26 -5.25 -0.04 3.25
C VAL A 26 -3.83 0.40 3.62
N LEU A 27 -3.27 1.33 2.83
CA LEU A 27 -1.97 1.93 3.10
C LEU A 27 -2.13 3.36 3.63
N ALA A 28 -1.58 3.62 4.81
CA ALA A 28 -1.40 4.98 5.32
C ALA A 28 -0.13 5.58 4.70
N THR A 29 -0.29 6.62 3.90
CA THR A 29 0.82 7.33 3.25
C THR A 29 1.41 8.40 4.16
N GLU A 30 2.59 8.92 3.82
CA GLU A 30 3.22 10.02 4.55
C GLU A 30 2.39 11.32 4.54
N THR A 31 1.47 11.46 3.57
CA THR A 31 0.54 12.60 3.51
C THR A 31 -0.67 12.44 4.44
N GLY A 32 -0.73 11.35 5.22
CA GLY A 32 -1.85 11.02 6.11
C GLY A 32 -3.09 10.51 5.37
N VAL A 33 -2.99 10.27 4.06
CA VAL A 33 -4.08 9.72 3.24
C VAL A 33 -4.09 8.19 3.37
N GLN A 34 -5.28 7.61 3.53
CA GLN A 34 -5.48 6.17 3.50
C GLN A 34 -5.88 5.74 2.09
N GLU A 35 -4.99 4.97 1.45
CA GLU A 35 -5.14 4.52 0.07
C GLU A 35 -5.48 3.02 0.03
N PRO A 36 -6.69 2.63 -0.38
CA PRO A 36 -7.06 1.22 -0.53
C PRO A 36 -6.48 0.63 -1.82
N VAL A 37 -5.71 -0.45 -1.68
CA VAL A 37 -5.08 -1.20 -2.77
C VAL A 37 -5.84 -2.52 -2.97
N GLY A 38 -6.60 -2.60 -4.06
CA GLY A 38 -7.33 -3.82 -4.44
C GLY A 38 -6.60 -4.75 -5.40
N ALA A 39 -5.59 -4.25 -6.12
CA ALA A 39 -4.77 -5.05 -7.02
C ALA A 39 -3.36 -4.45 -7.10
N GLY A 40 -2.36 -5.28 -6.83
CA GLY A 40 -0.96 -4.91 -6.89
C GLY A 40 -0.07 -5.89 -6.13
N ASP A 41 1.23 -5.86 -6.43
CA ASP A 41 2.23 -6.64 -5.70
C ASP A 41 2.73 -5.84 -4.50
N ILE A 42 2.79 -6.48 -3.33
CA ILE A 42 3.23 -5.85 -2.08
C ILE A 42 4.62 -6.35 -1.69
N VAL A 43 5.56 -5.42 -1.54
CA VAL A 43 6.94 -5.69 -1.10
C VAL A 43 7.18 -5.07 0.27
N HIS A 44 7.57 -5.88 1.25
CA HIS A 44 8.04 -5.40 2.54
C HIS A 44 9.42 -4.77 2.40
N LEU A 45 9.54 -3.51 2.83
CA LEU A 45 10.83 -2.82 2.81
C LEU A 45 11.51 -3.00 4.16
N ARG A 46 12.78 -3.41 4.13
CA ARG A 46 13.65 -3.38 5.30
C ARG A 46 14.31 -2.00 5.34
N LEU A 47 14.23 -1.33 6.49
CA LEU A 47 15.01 -0.12 6.74
C LEU A 47 16.49 -0.49 6.69
N ALA A 48 17.27 0.25 5.91
CA ALA A 48 18.71 0.09 5.83
C ALA A 48 19.39 0.56 7.13
#